data_AF-A0A1A8SG11-F1
#
_entry.id   AF-A0A1A8SG11-F1
#
_cell.length_a   1.000
_cell.length_b   1.000
_cell.length_c   1.000
_cell.angle_alpha   90.00
_cell.angle_beta   90.00
_cell.angle_gamma   90.00
#
_symmetry.space_group_name_H-M   'P 1'
#
loop_
_entity.id
_entity.type
_entity.pdbx_description
1 polymer ?
#
loop_
_entity_poly.entity_id
_entity_poly.type
_entity_poly.pdbx_seq_one_letter_code
_entity_poly.pdbx_strand_id
1 'polypeptide(L)'
;FIFVVLAWVNALTNAVLPAVQSYSCLPYGNKAYHLAATMAAVANPIACFIAMFVPKRSLTFMGSLTIFGTGHGAYIMAMAALSPCPLLVHSTSGTVVIVLAWILFVLSLSYVKIIIGVILRDEGHSALVWCGAVVQLGSMLGALTMFPLVSVYGLFRSGDACNTKCPS
;
A
#
# COMPACT_ATOMS: atom_id res chain seq x y z
N PHE A 1 -13.84 13.47 -8.43
CA PHE A 1 -12.43 13.04 -8.53
C PHE A 1 -11.76 12.92 -7.15
N ILE A 2 -11.57 14.01 -6.40
CA ILE A 2 -10.82 14.01 -5.12
C ILE A 2 -11.31 12.96 -4.12
N PHE A 3 -12.62 12.88 -3.85
CA PHE A 3 -13.19 11.87 -2.94
C PHE A 3 -13.00 10.43 -3.44
N VAL A 4 -13.06 10.19 -4.75
CA VAL A 4 -12.86 8.86 -5.32
C VAL A 4 -11.41 8.42 -5.14
N VAL A 5 -10.45 9.31 -5.43
CA VAL A 5 -9.02 9.06 -5.18
C VAL A 5 -8.79 8.85 -3.69
N LEU A 6 -9.40 9.65 -2.81
CA LEU A 6 -9.27 9.49 -1.36
C LEU A 6 -9.77 8.12 -0.89
N ALA A 7 -10.96 7.70 -1.33
CA ALA A 7 -11.51 6.38 -1.00
C ALA A 7 -10.60 5.25 -1.48
N TRP A 8 -10.17 5.32 -2.74
CA TRP A 8 -9.29 4.34 -3.37
C TRP A 8 -7.96 4.21 -2.62
N VAL A 9 -7.30 5.33 -2.39
CA VAL A 9 -5.99 5.34 -1.75
C VAL A 9 -6.09 4.84 -0.31
N ASN A 10 -7.15 5.18 0.43
CA ASN A 10 -7.36 4.65 1.78
C ASN A 10 -7.69 3.15 1.78
N ALA A 11 -8.49 2.66 0.82
CA ALA A 11 -8.74 1.24 0.68
C ALA A 11 -7.41 0.48 0.49
N LEU A 12 -6.55 0.97 -0.41
CA LEU A 12 -5.25 0.36 -0.68
C LEU A 12 -4.29 0.41 0.52
N THR A 13 -4.10 1.59 1.13
CA THR A 13 -3.07 1.77 2.17
C THR A 13 -3.47 1.21 3.52
N ASN A 14 -4.77 1.16 3.85
CA ASN A 14 -5.22 0.83 5.20
C ASN A 14 -5.76 -0.59 5.33
N ALA A 15 -6.19 -1.21 4.23
CA ALA A 15 -6.78 -2.54 4.25
C ALA A 15 -6.12 -3.49 3.26
N VAL A 16 -6.11 -3.13 1.97
CA VAL A 16 -5.83 -4.12 0.93
C VAL A 16 -4.39 -4.62 0.96
N LEU A 17 -3.44 -3.69 0.88
CA LEU A 17 -2.03 -4.07 0.83
C LEU A 17 -1.52 -4.61 2.18
N PRO A 18 -1.81 -3.97 3.33
CA PRO A 18 -1.39 -4.51 4.64
C PRO A 18 -1.84 -5.96 4.87
N ALA A 19 -3.04 -6.34 4.41
CA ALA A 19 -3.54 -7.71 4.52
C ALA A 19 -2.69 -8.74 3.75
N VAL A 20 -1.98 -8.33 2.70
CA VAL A 20 -1.14 -9.20 1.87
C VAL A 20 0.37 -9.04 2.11
N GLN A 21 0.76 -8.25 3.11
CA GLN A 21 2.15 -7.92 3.37
C GLN A 21 3.00 -9.13 3.78
N SER A 22 2.45 -9.99 4.64
CA SER A 22 3.12 -11.24 5.01
C SER A 22 3.29 -12.15 3.79
N TYR A 23 2.26 -12.31 2.96
CA TYR A 23 2.28 -13.17 1.78
C TYR A 23 3.26 -12.70 0.70
N SER A 24 3.43 -11.38 0.53
CA SER A 24 4.35 -10.80 -0.45
C SER A 24 5.81 -10.78 0.01
N CYS A 25 6.09 -10.54 1.29
CA CYS A 25 7.46 -10.34 1.78
C CYS A 25 8.08 -11.54 2.50
N LEU A 26 7.28 -12.37 3.18
CA LEU A 26 7.79 -13.51 3.95
C LEU A 26 8.52 -14.57 3.10
N PRO A 27 8.11 -14.86 1.84
CA PRO A 27 8.87 -15.77 0.98
C PRO A 27 10.31 -15.31 0.71
N TYR A 28 10.57 -13.99 0.73
CA TYR A 28 11.92 -13.41 0.58
C TYR A 28 12.73 -13.43 1.89
N GLY A 29 12.16 -13.95 2.98
CA GLY A 29 12.78 -14.13 4.28
C GLY A 29 12.27 -13.15 5.36
N ASN A 30 12.39 -13.56 6.62
CA ASN A 30 11.95 -12.77 7.78
C ASN A 30 12.57 -11.36 7.82
N LYS A 31 13.84 -11.22 7.45
CA LYS A 31 14.53 -9.92 7.40
C LYS A 31 13.89 -8.98 6.37
N ALA A 32 13.48 -9.51 5.22
CA ALA A 32 12.82 -8.73 4.16
C ALA A 32 11.45 -8.21 4.64
N TYR A 33 10.67 -9.08 5.28
CA TYR A 33 9.38 -8.71 5.86
C TYR A 33 9.49 -7.60 6.91
N HIS A 34 10.38 -7.77 7.89
CA HIS A 34 10.58 -6.75 8.93
C HIS A 34 11.10 -5.44 8.34
N LEU A 35 12.06 -5.50 7.43
CA LEU A 35 12.60 -4.31 6.78
C LEU A 35 11.52 -3.58 5.98
N ALA A 36 10.73 -4.30 5.17
CA ALA A 36 9.62 -3.71 4.42
C ALA A 36 8.60 -3.05 5.36
N ALA A 37 8.21 -3.72 6.45
CA ALA A 37 7.25 -3.18 7.42
C ALA A 37 7.76 -1.90 8.10
N THR A 38 9.01 -1.92 8.60
CA THR A 38 9.59 -0.77 9.28
C THR A 38 9.81 0.40 8.31
N MET A 39 10.35 0.14 7.12
CA MET A 39 10.61 1.21 6.15
C MET A 39 9.32 1.79 5.56
N ALA A 40 8.29 0.96 5.36
CA ALA A 40 6.96 1.43 5.00
C ALA A 40 6.36 2.33 6.09
N ALA A 41 6.51 1.95 7.37
CA ALA A 41 6.04 2.79 8.47
C ALA A 41 6.77 4.15 8.53
N VAL A 42 8.08 4.17 8.23
CA VAL A 42 8.90 5.40 8.15
C VAL A 42 8.59 6.23 6.89
N ALA A 43 8.12 5.62 5.81
CA ALA A 43 7.73 6.34 4.59
C ALA A 43 6.55 7.31 4.83
N ASN A 44 5.65 7.01 5.77
CA ASN A 44 4.55 7.90 6.14
C ASN A 44 5.00 9.27 6.69
N PRO A 45 5.81 9.37 7.76
CA PRO A 45 6.32 10.64 8.24
C PRO A 45 7.22 11.35 7.22
N ILE A 46 7.96 10.61 6.38
CA ILE A 46 8.70 11.21 5.26
C ILE A 46 7.73 11.87 4.27
N ALA A 47 6.63 11.20 3.90
CA ALA A 47 5.60 11.77 3.04
C ALA A 47 5.02 13.06 3.65
N CYS A 48 4.75 13.06 4.96
CA CYS A 48 4.30 14.26 5.70
C CYS A 48 5.32 15.39 5.61
N PHE A 49 6.59 15.09 5.84
CA PHE A 49 7.67 16.07 5.75
C PHE A 49 7.76 16.66 4.35
N ILE A 50 7.78 15.82 3.31
CA ILE A 50 7.79 16.28 1.91
C ILE A 50 6.57 17.13 1.59
N ALA A 51 5.37 16.72 2.03
CA ALA A 51 4.13 17.46 1.80
C ALA A 51 4.12 18.83 2.50
N MET A 52 4.78 18.95 3.66
CA MET A 52 4.92 20.22 4.39
C MET A 52 5.76 21.24 3.60
N PHE A 53 6.86 20.81 2.98
CA PHE A 53 7.72 21.71 2.20
C PHE A 53 7.28 21.89 0.76
N VAL A 54 6.58 20.89 0.19
CA VAL A 54 6.20 20.87 -1.23
C VAL A 54 4.72 20.50 -1.37
N PRO A 55 3.77 21.38 -0.98
CA PRO A 55 2.34 21.13 -1.13
C PRO A 55 1.86 21.40 -2.57
N LYS A 56 2.13 20.48 -3.50
CA LYS A 56 1.71 20.59 -4.90
C LYS A 56 0.23 20.19 -5.06
N ARG A 57 -0.67 21.17 -5.11
CA ARG A 57 -2.14 20.98 -5.24
C ARG A 57 -2.64 20.62 -6.64
N SER A 58 -1.75 20.23 -7.56
CA SER A 58 -2.15 19.90 -8.93
C SER A 58 -2.90 18.58 -9.00
N LEU A 59 -4.13 18.60 -9.52
CA LEU A 59 -4.97 17.40 -9.69
C LEU A 59 -4.31 16.36 -10.61
N THR A 60 -3.67 16.82 -11.69
CA THR A 60 -2.96 15.94 -12.64
C THR A 60 -1.77 15.26 -11.98
N PHE A 61 -1.00 16.01 -11.17
CA PHE A 61 0.12 15.45 -10.43
C PHE A 61 -0.35 14.39 -9.43
N MET A 62 -1.40 14.69 -8.65
CA MET A 62 -1.98 13.71 -7.72
C MET A 62 -2.50 12.47 -8.44
N GLY A 63 -3.19 12.63 -9.58
CA GLY A 63 -3.64 11.52 -10.41
C GLY A 63 -2.49 10.64 -10.88
N SER A 64 -1.42 11.24 -11.41
CA SER A 64 -0.22 10.52 -11.86
C SER A 64 0.46 9.75 -10.72
N LEU A 65 0.58 10.37 -9.54
CA LEU A 65 1.18 9.75 -8.37
C LEU A 65 0.30 8.63 -7.81
N THR A 66 -1.02 8.78 -7.89
CA THR A 66 -1.98 7.72 -7.53
C THR A 66 -1.83 6.50 -8.44
N ILE A 67 -1.71 6.71 -9.75
CA ILE A 67 -1.51 5.62 -10.73
C ILE A 67 -0.16 4.95 -10.47
N PHE A 68 0.90 5.73 -10.26
CA PHE A 68 2.23 5.24 -9.94
C PHE A 68 2.25 4.38 -8.66
N GLY A 69 1.65 4.88 -7.57
CA GLY A 69 1.52 4.13 -6.32
C GLY A 69 0.67 2.87 -6.49
N THR A 70 -0.46 2.98 -7.17
CA THR A 70 -1.33 1.83 -7.47
C THR A 70 -0.60 0.76 -8.29
N GLY A 71 0.27 1.15 -9.23
CA GLY A 71 1.11 0.21 -9.99
C GLY A 71 2.06 -0.60 -9.10
N HIS A 72 2.70 0.05 -8.12
CA HIS A 72 3.51 -0.65 -7.12
C HIS A 72 2.64 -1.56 -6.23
N GLY A 73 1.44 -1.12 -5.87
CA GLY A 73 0.47 -1.95 -5.15
C GLY A 73 0.05 -3.20 -5.94
N ALA A 74 -0.17 -3.06 -7.25
CA ALA A 74 -0.50 -4.19 -8.13
C ALA A 74 0.67 -5.18 -8.22
N TYR A 75 1.92 -4.69 -8.31
CA TYR A 75 3.11 -5.54 -8.24
C TYR A 75 3.16 -6.31 -6.90
N ILE A 76 3.00 -5.64 -5.77
CA ILE A 76 2.99 -6.28 -4.44
C ILE A 76 1.89 -7.35 -4.34
N MET A 77 0.69 -7.04 -4.85
CA MET A 77 -0.43 -7.97 -4.90
C MET A 77 -0.12 -9.19 -5.77
N ALA A 78 0.52 -9.00 -6.93
CA ALA A 78 0.96 -10.10 -7.78
C ALA A 78 1.99 -10.99 -7.07
N MET A 79 2.95 -10.40 -6.35
CA MET A 79 3.91 -11.16 -5.55
C MET A 79 3.24 -11.95 -4.42
N ALA A 80 2.20 -11.39 -3.79
CA ALA A 80 1.40 -12.11 -2.81
C ALA A 80 0.61 -13.26 -3.44
N ALA A 81 0.00 -13.06 -4.61
CA ALA A 81 -0.78 -14.08 -5.31
C ALA A 81 0.09 -15.25 -5.83
N LEU A 82 1.36 -14.98 -6.17
CA LEU A 82 2.34 -15.99 -6.56
C LEU A 82 2.99 -16.71 -5.36
N SER A 83 2.66 -16.31 -4.13
CA SER A 83 3.14 -16.97 -2.91
C SER A 83 2.58 -18.41 -2.85
N PRO A 84 3.42 -19.44 -2.60
CA PRO A 84 4.67 -19.40 -1.83
C PRO A 84 5.95 -19.15 -2.65
N CYS A 85 5.89 -19.11 -3.99
CA CYS A 85 7.08 -18.96 -4.85
C CYS A 85 7.00 -17.73 -5.76
N PRO A 86 7.16 -16.54 -5.18
CA PRO A 86 7.22 -15.31 -5.96
C PRO A 86 8.43 -15.28 -6.90
N LEU A 87 8.32 -14.49 -7.98
CA LEU A 87 9.42 -14.22 -8.89
C LEU A 87 10.66 -13.71 -8.12
N LEU A 88 11.84 -14.21 -8.48
CA LEU A 88 13.12 -13.81 -7.87
C LEU A 88 13.30 -14.15 -6.38
N VAL A 89 12.53 -15.09 -5.81
CA VAL A 89 12.63 -15.48 -4.39
C VAL A 89 14.04 -15.92 -3.95
N HIS A 90 14.84 -16.50 -4.85
CA HIS A 90 16.20 -16.99 -4.57
C HIS A 90 17.31 -15.95 -4.78
N SER A 91 16.98 -14.71 -5.13
CA SER A 91 17.96 -13.66 -5.38
C SER A 91 17.79 -12.50 -4.41
N THR A 92 18.91 -11.97 -3.90
CA THR A 92 18.94 -10.75 -3.08
C THR A 92 18.32 -9.55 -3.80
N SER A 93 18.35 -9.55 -5.14
CA SER A 93 17.69 -8.53 -5.95
C SER A 93 16.17 -8.52 -5.73
N GLY A 94 15.52 -9.69 -5.59
CA GLY A 94 14.08 -9.78 -5.33
C GLY A 94 13.67 -9.16 -3.99
N THR A 95 14.47 -9.42 -2.95
CA THR A 95 14.30 -8.80 -1.62
C THR A 95 14.37 -7.28 -1.69
N VAL A 96 15.36 -6.73 -2.41
CA VAL A 96 15.52 -5.27 -2.54
C VAL A 96 14.33 -4.68 -3.31
N VAL A 97 13.90 -5.31 -4.40
CA VAL A 97 12.79 -4.82 -5.23
C VAL A 97 11.47 -4.81 -4.46
N ILE A 98 11.15 -5.87 -3.71
CA ILE A 98 9.88 -5.91 -2.96
C ILE A 98 9.87 -4.87 -1.83
N VAL A 99 10.99 -4.68 -1.11
CA VAL A 99 11.12 -3.65 -0.08
C VAL A 99 10.97 -2.25 -0.67
N LEU A 100 11.65 -1.97 -1.80
CA LEU A 100 11.53 -0.69 -2.50
C LEU A 100 10.12 -0.44 -3.00
N ALA A 101 9.43 -1.47 -3.53
CA ALA A 101 8.06 -1.35 -3.98
C ALA A 101 7.11 -0.95 -2.85
N TRP A 102 7.27 -1.53 -1.66
CA TRP A 102 6.52 -1.16 -0.46
C TRP A 102 6.77 0.28 -0.03
N ILE A 103 8.03 0.71 -0.03
CA ILE A 103 8.39 2.09 0.32
C ILE A 103 7.78 3.08 -0.67
N LEU A 104 7.91 2.83 -1.97
CA LEU A 104 7.38 3.71 -3.02
C LEU A 104 5.85 3.75 -3.01
N PHE A 105 5.20 2.61 -2.79
CA PHE A 105 3.75 2.51 -2.61
C PHE A 105 3.28 3.40 -1.46
N VAL A 106 3.84 3.23 -0.26
CA VAL A 106 3.41 3.99 0.92
C VAL A 106 3.75 5.47 0.78
N LEU A 107 4.96 5.80 0.33
CA LEU A 107 5.40 7.20 0.18
C LEU A 107 4.48 7.97 -0.79
N SER A 108 4.23 7.40 -1.97
CA SER A 108 3.42 8.05 -3.01
C SER A 108 1.97 8.23 -2.58
N LEU A 109 1.33 7.17 -2.08
CA LEU A 109 -0.08 7.19 -1.71
C LEU A 109 -0.34 8.01 -0.43
N SER A 110 0.57 7.98 0.55
CA SER A 110 0.47 8.83 1.74
C SER A 110 0.63 10.31 1.38
N TYR A 111 1.53 10.66 0.48
CA TYR A 111 1.62 12.03 -0.03
C TYR A 111 0.28 12.48 -0.66
N VAL A 112 -0.32 11.66 -1.53
CA VAL A 112 -1.63 11.97 -2.14
C VAL A 112 -2.70 12.19 -1.08
N LYS A 113 -2.80 11.30 -0.07
CA LYS A 113 -3.78 11.44 1.03
C LYS A 113 -3.61 12.76 1.78
N ILE A 114 -2.37 13.15 2.06
CA ILE A 114 -2.06 14.37 2.81
C ILE A 114 -2.45 15.60 2.00
N ILE A 115 -2.07 15.67 0.72
CA ILE A 115 -2.43 16.82 -0.13
C ILE A 115 -3.94 16.93 -0.33
N ILE A 116 -4.66 15.81 -0.49
CA ILE A 116 -6.13 15.81 -0.52
C ILE A 116 -6.70 16.35 0.79
N GLY A 117 -6.17 15.91 1.92
CA GLY A 117 -6.58 16.41 3.25
C GLY A 117 -6.36 17.92 3.40
N VAL A 118 -5.22 18.44 2.90
CA VAL A 118 -4.93 19.88 2.88
C VAL A 118 -5.93 20.63 2.01
N ILE A 119 -6.23 20.15 0.80
CA ILE A 119 -7.21 20.78 -0.11
C ILE A 119 -8.60 20.81 0.53
N LEU A 120 -9.07 19.67 1.07
CA LEU A 120 -10.41 19.59 1.68
C LEU A 120 -10.52 20.40 2.98
N ARG A 121 -9.41 20.57 3.71
CA ARG A 121 -9.37 21.43 4.90
C ARG A 121 -9.59 22.89 4.54
N ASP A 122 -9.05 23.35 3.42
CA ASP A 122 -9.20 24.75 2.96
C ASP A 122 -10.63 25.07 2.51
N GLU A 123 -11.38 24.06 2.05
CA GLU A 123 -12.81 24.19 1.65
C GLU A 123 -13.76 24.28 2.87
N GLY A 124 -13.28 24.02 4.08
CA GLY A 124 -14.01 24.22 5.34
C GLY A 124 -14.48 22.95 6.05
N HIS A 125 -15.21 23.15 7.17
CA HIS A 125 -15.54 22.08 8.12
C HIS A 125 -16.37 20.95 7.50
N SER A 126 -17.38 21.29 6.68
CA SER A 126 -18.24 20.28 6.03
C SER A 126 -17.46 19.38 5.07
N ALA A 127 -16.50 19.93 4.31
CA ALA A 127 -15.65 19.15 3.42
C ALA A 127 -14.73 18.19 4.21
N LEU A 128 -14.26 18.61 5.39
CA LEU A 128 -13.45 17.77 6.26
C LEU A 128 -14.25 16.62 6.90
N VAL A 129 -15.52 16.83 7.24
CA VAL A 129 -16.41 15.75 7.69
C VAL A 129 -16.59 14.70 6.59
N TRP A 130 -16.86 15.14 5.36
CA TRP A 130 -16.93 14.24 4.20
C TRP A 130 -15.60 13.55 3.90
N CYS A 131 -14.47 14.23 4.10
CA CYS A 131 -13.13 13.62 4.02
C CYS A 131 -13.02 12.42 4.96
N GLY A 132 -13.35 12.62 6.25
CA GLY A 132 -13.34 11.55 7.25
C GLY A 132 -14.28 10.40 6.89
N ALA A 133 -15.51 10.71 6.47
CA ALA A 133 -16.47 9.69 6.05
C ALA A 133 -15.94 8.84 4.89
N VAL A 134 -15.36 9.48 3.87
CA VAL A 134 -14.82 8.82 2.68
C VAL A 134 -13.58 7.98 3.00
N VAL A 135 -12.69 8.46 3.89
CA VAL A 135 -11.54 7.69 4.39
C VAL A 135 -11.99 6.38 5.04
N GLN A 136 -12.99 6.47 5.92
CA GLN A 136 -13.49 5.32 6.65
C GLN A 136 -14.22 4.35 5.71
N LEU A 137 -15.08 4.85 4.83
CA LEU A 137 -15.80 4.04 3.85
C LEU A 137 -14.84 3.31 2.90
N GLY A 138 -13.82 3.99 2.38
CA GLY A 138 -12.81 3.36 1.53
C GLY A 138 -12.07 2.23 2.26
N SER A 139 -11.63 2.48 3.49
CA SER A 139 -10.96 1.46 4.32
C SER A 139 -11.87 0.28 4.63
N MET A 140 -13.14 0.54 4.94
CA MET A 140 -14.16 -0.48 5.19
C MET A 140 -14.38 -1.35 3.97
N LEU A 141 -14.56 -0.76 2.79
CA LEU A 141 -14.73 -1.50 1.54
C LEU A 141 -13.48 -2.34 1.21
N GLY A 142 -12.28 -1.79 1.41
CA GLY A 142 -11.04 -2.56 1.27
C GLY A 142 -10.94 -3.74 2.25
N ALA A 143 -11.40 -3.57 3.49
CA ALA A 143 -11.38 -4.64 4.48
C ALA A 143 -12.43 -5.72 4.18
N LEU A 144 -13.65 -5.33 3.83
CA LEU A 144 -14.74 -6.26 3.47
C LEU A 144 -14.42 -7.07 2.22
N THR A 145 -13.58 -6.55 1.33
CA THR A 145 -13.13 -7.27 0.13
C THR A 145 -11.97 -8.21 0.45
N MET A 146 -10.94 -7.74 1.16
CA MET A 146 -9.74 -8.55 1.41
C MET A 146 -9.88 -9.57 2.53
N PHE A 147 -10.71 -9.30 3.54
CA PHE A 147 -10.87 -10.23 4.65
C PHE A 147 -11.42 -11.60 4.20
N PRO A 148 -12.52 -11.71 3.42
CA PRO A 148 -12.95 -13.00 2.90
C PRO A 148 -11.92 -13.63 1.97
N LEU A 149 -11.26 -12.83 1.13
CA LEU A 149 -10.23 -13.28 0.19
C LEU A 149 -9.07 -14.00 0.89
N VAL A 150 -8.57 -13.40 1.97
CA VAL A 150 -7.43 -13.90 2.73
C VAL A 150 -7.86 -14.98 3.73
N SER A 151 -8.91 -14.72 4.52
CA SER A 151 -9.25 -15.55 5.69
C SER A 151 -10.24 -16.67 5.42
N VAL A 152 -11.12 -16.53 4.41
CA VAL A 152 -12.16 -17.53 4.11
C VAL A 152 -11.78 -18.37 2.89
N TYR A 153 -11.43 -17.72 1.79
CA TYR A 153 -11.04 -18.41 0.56
C TYR A 153 -9.60 -18.93 0.58
N GLY A 154 -8.74 -18.38 1.44
CA GLY A 154 -7.34 -18.81 1.53
C GLY A 154 -6.57 -18.63 0.22
N LEU A 155 -6.93 -17.62 -0.58
CA LEU A 155 -6.35 -17.39 -1.92
C LEU A 155 -4.85 -17.13 -1.87
N PHE A 156 -4.35 -16.63 -0.75
CA PHE A 156 -2.93 -16.39 -0.52
C PHE A 156 -2.37 -17.47 0.39
N ARG A 157 -1.28 -18.11 -0.04
CA ARG A 157 -0.59 -19.11 0.74
C ARG A 157 0.73 -18.53 1.23
N SER A 158 0.91 -18.42 2.55
CA SER A 158 2.15 -17.84 3.09
C SER A 158 3.34 -18.73 2.77
N GLY A 159 4.37 -18.16 2.16
CA GLY A 159 5.65 -18.82 1.99
C GLY A 159 6.32 -19.08 3.35
N ASP A 160 6.94 -20.25 3.48
CA ASP A 160 7.62 -20.65 4.70
C ASP A 160 9.02 -20.03 4.72
N ALA A 161 9.28 -19.15 5.68
CA ALA A 161 10.57 -18.44 5.77
C ALA A 161 11.76 -19.39 6.04
N CYS A 162 11.48 -20.60 6.51
CA CYS A 162 12.47 -21.64 6.80
C CYS A 162 12.64 -22.66 5.65
N ASN A 163 11.70 -22.72 4.69
CA ASN A 163 11.74 -23.67 3.58
C ASN A 163 11.41 -22.96 2.27
N THR A 164 12.43 -22.41 1.61
CA THR A 164 12.31 -21.73 0.31
C THR A 164 12.09 -22.69 -0.86
N LYS A 165 11.86 -23.99 -0.63
CA LYS A 165 11.64 -24.95 -1.72
C LYS A 165 10.21 -24.80 -2.25
N CYS A 166 10.10 -24.43 -3.52
CA CYS A 166 8.84 -24.46 -4.23
C CYS A 166 8.33 -25.90 -4.32
N PRO A 167 7.04 -26.17 -4.04
CA PRO A 167 6.46 -27.46 -4.40
C PRO A 167 6.61 -27.63 -5.92
N SER A 168 7.22 -28.75 -6.32
CA SER A 168 7.37 -29.20 -7.71
C SER A 168 6.02 -29.54 -8.33
#